data_AF-A0A1V5K5D9-F1
#
_entry.id   AF-A0A1V5K5D9-F1
#
_cell.length_a   1.000
_cell.length_b   1.000
_cell.length_c   1.000
_cell.angle_alpha   90.00
_cell.angle_beta   90.00
_cell.angle_gamma   90.00
#
_symmetry.space_group_name_H-M   'P 1'
#
loop_
_entity.id
_entity.type
_entity.pdbx_description
1 polymer ?
#
loop_
_entity_poly.entity_id
_entity_poly.type
_entity_poly.pdbx_seq_one_letter_code
_entity_poly.pdbx_strand_id
1 'polypeptide(L)'
;MHKAFYDLRASGLIDKLPRLIAVQAESSDAIHHFIQTGHYRNAEEPHTIADSISVAAPSNAIMARQAVLESGGFSLTVSDEEILAGQKKLAETTGIFAEPAAAAAAAGMLKLKGDARIDPQARIVLLITGHGLKDPGASLGRLQLPQAVEPDLGQVEALLNGE
;
A
#
# COMPACT_ATOMS: atom_id res chain seq x y z
N MET A 1 15.68 0.23 -1.68
CA MET A 1 15.49 0.94 -0.39
C MET A 1 16.51 0.53 0.66
N HIS A 2 16.48 -0.70 1.17
CA HIS A 2 17.37 -1.14 2.25
C HIS A 2 18.86 -0.83 2.00
N LYS A 3 19.39 -1.26 0.85
CA LYS A 3 20.79 -1.02 0.48
C LYS A 3 21.18 0.48 0.57
N ALA A 4 20.34 1.37 0.07
CA ALA A 4 20.62 2.81 0.10
C ALA A 4 20.73 3.34 1.54
N PHE A 5 19.79 2.98 2.42
CA PHE A 5 19.88 3.38 3.84
C PHE A 5 21.03 2.70 4.57
N TYR A 6 21.35 1.46 4.21
CA TYR A 6 22.53 0.77 4.73
C TYR A 6 23.81 1.54 4.37
N ASP A 7 23.97 1.94 3.10
CA ASP A 7 25.12 2.69 2.62
C ASP A 7 25.20 4.09 3.26
N LEU A 8 24.07 4.76 3.47
CA LEU A 8 23.99 6.03 4.21
C LEU A 8 24.44 5.88 5.67
N ARG A 9 24.05 4.79 6.33
CA ARG A 9 24.49 4.52 7.70
C ARG A 9 25.97 4.17 7.75
N ALA A 10 26.42 3.32 6.84
CA ALA A 10 27.83 2.90 6.75
C ALA A 10 28.78 4.06 6.44
N SER A 11 28.30 5.09 5.74
CA SER A 11 29.04 6.34 5.48
C SER A 11 28.94 7.38 6.61
N GLY A 12 28.17 7.11 7.67
CA GLY A 12 28.00 8.04 8.80
C GLY A 12 27.07 9.22 8.54
N LEU A 13 26.28 9.18 7.45
CA LEU A 13 25.31 10.24 7.12
C LEU A 13 24.00 10.12 7.92
N ILE A 14 23.72 8.94 8.46
CA ILE A 14 22.58 8.68 9.37
C ILE A 14 23.02 7.75 10.49
N ASP A 15 22.42 7.91 11.67
CA ASP A 15 22.77 7.10 12.85
C ASP A 15 22.00 5.76 12.92
N LYS A 16 20.87 5.66 12.20
CA LYS A 16 19.98 4.50 12.26
C LYS A 16 19.28 4.22 10.93
N LEU A 17 18.91 2.96 10.71
CA LEU A 17 18.06 2.58 9.60
C LEU A 17 16.59 2.92 9.90
N PRO A 18 15.79 3.34 8.90
CA PRO A 18 14.34 3.34 9.04
C PRO A 18 13.83 1.89 9.09
N ARG A 19 12.79 1.64 9.89
CA ARG A 19 12.10 0.34 9.93
C ARG A 19 11.35 0.13 8.62
N LEU A 20 11.60 -0.98 7.94
CA LEU A 20 10.91 -1.34 6.71
C LEU A 20 9.68 -2.18 7.02
N ILE A 21 8.51 -1.73 6.58
CA ILE A 21 7.26 -2.47 6.72
C ILE A 21 6.89 -3.01 5.34
N ALA A 22 6.91 -4.33 5.19
CA ALA A 22 6.53 -4.99 3.94
C ALA A 22 5.03 -5.31 3.94
N VAL A 23 4.30 -4.79 2.95
CA VAL A 23 2.87 -5.05 2.80
C VAL A 23 2.66 -5.91 1.56
N GLN A 24 1.94 -7.01 1.68
CA GLN A 24 1.56 -7.88 0.56
C GLN A 24 0.05 -8.06 0.49
N ALA A 25 -0.48 -8.37 -0.69
CA ALA A 25 -1.84 -8.86 -0.81
C ALA A 25 -1.96 -10.24 -0.12
N GLU A 26 -3.10 -10.54 0.49
CA GLU A 26 -3.34 -11.79 1.25
C GLU A 26 -3.08 -13.07 0.45
N SER A 27 -3.46 -13.10 -0.83
CA SER A 27 -3.25 -14.26 -1.70
C SER A 27 -1.83 -14.34 -2.28
N SER A 28 -1.03 -13.28 -2.15
CA SER A 28 0.32 -13.18 -2.71
C SER A 28 1.34 -12.88 -1.60
N ASP A 29 1.35 -13.72 -0.56
CA ASP A 29 1.96 -13.46 0.75
C ASP A 29 3.34 -14.12 0.98
N ALA A 30 3.99 -14.63 -0.07
CA ALA A 30 5.20 -15.45 0.06
C ALA A 30 6.31 -14.83 0.95
N ILE A 31 6.52 -13.51 0.88
CA ILE A 31 7.52 -12.79 1.71
C ILE A 31 7.01 -12.63 3.14
N HIS A 32 5.73 -12.30 3.33
CA HIS A 32 5.10 -12.21 4.64
C HIS A 32 5.21 -13.56 5.37
N HIS A 33 4.78 -14.64 4.74
CA HIS A 33 4.92 -15.99 5.29
C HIS A 33 6.38 -16.32 5.64
N PHE A 34 7.33 -16.01 4.75
CA PHE A 34 8.74 -16.29 5.00
C PHE A 34 9.31 -15.50 6.19
N ILE A 35 8.88 -14.25 6.37
CA ILE A 35 9.25 -13.44 7.53
C ILE A 35 8.67 -14.04 8.81
N GLN A 36 7.39 -14.44 8.82
CA GLN A 36 6.71 -14.96 10.01
C GLN A 36 7.23 -16.35 10.44
N THR A 37 7.42 -17.25 9.48
CA THR A 37 7.71 -18.67 9.76
C THR A 37 9.20 -19.01 9.70
N GLY A 38 10.01 -18.16 9.06
CA GLY A 38 11.40 -18.50 8.72
C GLY A 38 11.54 -19.53 7.60
N HIS A 39 10.45 -20.01 7.01
CA HIS A 39 10.45 -21.01 5.94
C HIS A 39 9.87 -20.40 4.65
N TYR A 40 10.66 -20.40 3.58
CA TYR A 40 10.22 -19.91 2.29
C TYR A 40 9.26 -20.91 1.63
N ARG A 41 8.15 -20.41 1.11
CA ARG A 41 7.28 -21.10 0.15
C ARG A 41 6.79 -20.09 -0.88
N ASN A 42 6.42 -20.58 -2.06
CA ASN A 42 5.69 -19.77 -3.01
C ASN A 42 4.27 -19.51 -2.48
N ALA A 43 3.66 -18.40 -2.90
CA ALA A 43 2.21 -18.28 -2.82
C ALA A 43 1.58 -19.29 -3.78
N GLU A 44 0.55 -20.00 -3.31
CA GLU A 44 -0.01 -21.16 -4.02
C GLU A 44 -0.75 -20.72 -5.30
N GLU A 45 -1.69 -19.77 -5.14
CA GLU A 45 -2.50 -19.24 -6.23
C GLU A 45 -2.73 -17.74 -5.99
N PRO A 46 -1.74 -16.89 -6.30
CA PRO A 46 -1.88 -15.46 -6.11
C PRO A 46 -2.96 -14.92 -7.04
N HIS A 47 -4.00 -14.38 -6.43
CA HIS A 47 -5.14 -13.78 -7.10
C HIS A 47 -5.55 -12.52 -6.34
N THR A 48 -5.24 -11.37 -6.91
CA THR A 48 -5.51 -10.05 -6.31
C THR A 48 -5.77 -9.05 -7.42
N ILE A 49 -6.59 -8.04 -7.14
CA ILE A 49 -6.74 -6.85 -8.00
C ILE A 49 -5.41 -6.10 -8.20
N ALA A 50 -4.43 -6.31 -7.31
CA ALA A 50 -3.14 -5.64 -7.35
C ALA A 50 -2.15 -6.43 -8.21
N ASP A 51 -2.42 -6.49 -9.51
CA ASP A 51 -1.71 -7.32 -10.50
C ASP A 51 -0.17 -7.23 -10.38
N SER A 52 0.38 -6.02 -10.23
CA SER A 52 1.83 -5.81 -10.15
C SER A 52 2.50 -6.43 -8.91
N ILE A 53 1.73 -6.86 -7.91
CA ILE A 53 2.24 -7.61 -6.75
C ILE A 53 1.60 -9.01 -6.63
N SER A 54 0.88 -9.47 -7.66
CA SER A 54 0.35 -10.84 -7.78
C SER A 54 1.46 -11.79 -8.24
N VAL A 55 2.30 -12.25 -7.31
CA VAL A 55 3.54 -12.96 -7.61
C VAL A 55 3.69 -14.21 -6.75
N ALA A 56 3.68 -15.38 -7.39
CA ALA A 56 3.81 -16.67 -6.71
C ALA A 56 5.20 -16.85 -6.08
N ALA A 57 6.25 -16.54 -6.84
CA ALA A 57 7.64 -16.75 -6.44
C ALA A 57 8.46 -15.45 -6.59
N PRO A 58 8.46 -14.58 -5.57
CA PRO A 58 9.22 -13.32 -5.63
C PRO A 58 10.72 -13.59 -5.73
N SER A 59 11.34 -13.14 -6.83
CA SER A 59 12.76 -13.40 -7.15
C SER A 59 13.74 -12.97 -6.07
N ASN A 60 13.39 -11.94 -5.29
CA ASN A 60 14.22 -11.36 -4.24
C ASN A 60 13.71 -11.66 -2.83
N ALA A 61 12.94 -12.74 -2.61
CA ALA A 61 12.34 -13.03 -1.31
C ALA A 61 13.36 -13.12 -0.15
N ILE A 62 14.53 -13.71 -0.39
CA ILE A 62 15.62 -13.80 0.59
C ILE A 62 16.12 -12.40 0.97
N MET A 63 16.41 -11.55 -0.03
CA MET A 63 16.86 -10.18 0.20
C MET A 63 15.80 -9.33 0.89
N ALA A 64 14.52 -9.52 0.54
CA ALA A 64 13.40 -8.82 1.16
C ALA A 64 13.26 -9.18 2.64
N ARG A 65 13.31 -10.48 2.98
CA ARG A 65 13.29 -10.94 4.38
C ARG A 65 14.46 -10.36 5.16
N GLN A 66 15.67 -10.45 4.63
CA GLN A 66 16.86 -9.91 5.28
C GLN A 66 16.72 -8.41 5.54
N ALA A 67 16.32 -7.63 4.53
CA ALA A 67 16.11 -6.19 4.65
C ALA A 67 15.10 -5.80 5.73
N VAL A 68 13.96 -6.51 5.80
CA VAL A 68 12.93 -6.24 6.81
C VAL A 68 13.48 -6.54 8.21
N LEU A 69 14.12 -7.69 8.41
CA LEU A 69 14.64 -8.10 9.72
C LEU A 69 15.79 -7.20 10.19
N GLU A 70 16.77 -6.89 9.33
CA GLU A 70 17.91 -6.03 9.66
C GLU A 70 17.48 -4.59 10.00
N SER A 71 16.37 -4.12 9.43
CA SER A 71 15.81 -2.80 9.74
C SER A 71 15.02 -2.74 11.06
N GLY A 72 14.82 -3.87 11.76
CA GLY A 72 13.87 -3.96 12.88
C GLY A 72 12.42 -3.76 12.45
N GLY A 73 12.15 -4.05 11.18
CA GLY A 73 10.86 -3.94 10.52
C GLY A 73 9.98 -5.18 10.74
N PHE A 74 8.86 -5.23 10.02
CA PHE A 74 7.96 -6.39 10.02
C PHE A 74 7.16 -6.43 8.73
N SER A 75 6.29 -7.43 8.59
CA SER A 75 5.39 -7.57 7.46
C SER A 75 3.94 -7.72 7.89
N LEU A 76 3.02 -7.37 6.99
CA LEU A 76 1.59 -7.60 7.11
C LEU A 76 0.98 -7.87 5.74
N THR A 77 -0.20 -8.48 5.73
CA THR A 77 -1.03 -8.63 4.55
C THR A 77 -2.23 -7.68 4.57
N VAL A 78 -2.71 -7.34 3.39
CA VAL A 78 -3.94 -6.57 3.18
C VAL A 78 -4.84 -7.28 2.17
N SER A 79 -6.14 -7.24 2.39
CA SER A 79 -7.13 -7.76 1.46
C SER A 79 -7.29 -6.80 0.26
N ASP A 80 -7.89 -7.29 -0.83
CA ASP A 80 -8.22 -6.46 -1.99
C ASP A 80 -9.14 -5.28 -1.61
N GLU A 81 -10.09 -5.51 -0.70
CA GLU A 81 -10.96 -4.46 -0.17
C GLU A 81 -10.17 -3.39 0.61
N GLU A 82 -9.22 -3.81 1.45
CA GLU A 82 -8.33 -2.90 2.17
C GLU A 82 -7.45 -2.10 1.19
N ILE A 83 -6.93 -2.74 0.12
CA ILE A 83 -6.15 -2.08 -0.94
C ILE A 83 -6.95 -0.93 -1.57
N LEU A 84 -8.21 -1.20 -1.93
CA LEU A 84 -9.09 -0.20 -2.56
C LEU A 84 -9.49 0.91 -1.60
N ALA A 85 -9.77 0.56 -0.34
CA ALA A 85 -10.03 1.55 0.70
C ALA A 85 -8.81 2.46 0.90
N GLY A 86 -7.60 1.89 0.88
CA GLY A 86 -6.33 2.62 0.90
C GLY A 86 -6.17 3.55 -0.30
N GLN A 87 -6.45 3.05 -1.51
CA GLN A 87 -6.39 3.83 -2.76
C GLN A 87 -7.35 5.03 -2.71
N LYS A 88 -8.62 4.79 -2.37
CA LYS A 88 -9.65 5.82 -2.25
C LYS A 88 -9.25 6.86 -1.21
N LYS A 89 -8.84 6.42 -0.02
CA LYS A 89 -8.46 7.32 1.06
C LYS A 89 -7.25 8.18 0.68
N LEU A 90 -6.25 7.60 0.03
CA LEU A 90 -5.08 8.32 -0.47
C LEU A 90 -5.50 9.43 -1.45
N ALA A 91 -6.34 9.11 -2.44
CA ALA A 91 -6.84 10.09 -3.41
C ALA A 91 -7.66 11.21 -2.74
N GLU A 92 -8.62 10.87 -1.88
CA GLU A 92 -9.51 11.84 -1.22
C GLU A 92 -8.79 12.81 -0.29
N THR A 93 -7.72 12.35 0.36
CA THR A 93 -7.03 13.14 1.41
C THR A 93 -5.77 13.84 0.93
N THR A 94 -5.19 13.41 -0.20
CA THR A 94 -3.90 13.95 -0.67
C THR A 94 -3.93 14.36 -2.15
N GLY A 95 -4.97 14.01 -2.90
CA GLY A 95 -5.00 14.17 -4.35
C GLY A 95 -4.09 13.19 -5.12
N ILE A 96 -3.44 12.24 -4.44
CA ILE A 96 -2.58 11.24 -5.09
C ILE A 96 -3.43 10.04 -5.53
N PHE A 97 -3.52 9.85 -6.86
CA PHE A 97 -4.16 8.68 -7.45
C PHE A 97 -3.11 7.61 -7.81
N ALA A 98 -3.10 6.53 -7.02
CA ALA A 98 -2.18 5.40 -7.15
C ALA A 98 -2.86 4.19 -7.82
N GLU A 99 -2.09 3.31 -8.46
CA GLU A 99 -2.59 1.99 -8.88
C GLU A 99 -2.80 1.08 -7.65
N PRO A 100 -3.58 -0.02 -7.75
CA PRO A 100 -3.87 -0.89 -6.60
C PRO A 100 -2.63 -1.43 -5.88
N ALA A 101 -1.61 -1.89 -6.61
CA ALA A 101 -0.36 -2.37 -6.01
C ALA A 101 0.37 -1.31 -5.18
N ALA A 102 0.43 -0.07 -5.68
CA ALA A 102 1.03 1.05 -4.96
C ALA A 102 0.17 1.48 -3.76
N ALA A 103 -1.16 1.32 -3.85
CA ALA A 103 -2.08 1.61 -2.76
C ALA A 103 -2.01 0.62 -1.60
N ALA A 104 -1.41 -0.57 -1.78
CA ALA A 104 -1.19 -1.53 -0.69
C ALA A 104 -0.42 -0.92 0.49
N ALA A 105 0.53 -0.02 0.25
CA ALA A 105 1.24 0.71 1.31
C ALA A 105 0.28 1.60 2.13
N ALA A 106 -0.65 2.29 1.47
CA ALA A 106 -1.67 3.09 2.14
C ALA A 106 -2.66 2.22 2.93
N ALA A 107 -3.08 1.08 2.37
CA ALA A 107 -3.90 0.11 3.06
C ALA A 107 -3.21 -0.43 4.33
N GLY A 108 -1.94 -0.78 4.23
CA GLY A 108 -1.14 -1.22 5.38
C GLY A 108 -1.05 -0.15 6.47
N MET A 109 -0.89 1.11 6.09
CA MET A 109 -0.90 2.23 7.04
C MET A 109 -2.25 2.39 7.75
N LEU A 110 -3.36 2.27 7.02
CA LEU A 110 -4.70 2.31 7.61
C LEU A 110 -4.92 1.16 8.59
N LYS A 111 -4.48 -0.06 8.24
CA LYS A 111 -4.55 -1.25 9.10
C LYS A 111 -3.71 -1.12 10.37
N LEU A 112 -2.59 -0.40 10.29
CA LEU A 112 -1.69 -0.12 11.42
C LEU A 112 -2.14 1.06 12.29
N LYS A 113 -3.27 1.70 11.98
CA LYS A 113 -3.76 2.83 12.79
C LYS A 113 -4.11 2.36 14.20
N GLY A 114 -3.35 2.85 15.20
CA GLY A 114 -3.50 2.46 16.60
C GLY A 114 -2.75 1.18 16.98
N ASP A 115 -1.97 0.61 16.07
CA ASP A 115 -1.13 -0.55 16.37
C ASP A 115 0.04 -0.15 17.28
N ALA A 116 0.19 -0.87 18.41
CA ALA A 116 1.22 -0.58 19.41
C ALA A 116 2.67 -0.72 18.90
N ARG A 117 2.88 -1.37 17.75
CA ARG A 117 4.19 -1.48 17.09
C ARG A 117 4.62 -0.19 16.39
N ILE A 118 3.70 0.76 16.21
CA ILE A 118 3.95 2.06 15.57
C ILE A 118 3.88 3.16 16.63
N ASP A 119 4.98 3.88 16.80
CA ASP A 119 5.00 5.08 17.63
C ASP A 119 4.04 6.12 17.02
N PRO A 120 3.08 6.67 17.78
CA PRO A 120 2.18 7.72 17.31
C PRO A 120 2.89 8.97 16.78
N GLN A 121 4.16 9.20 17.17
CA GLN A 121 5.00 10.30 16.70
C GLN A 121 5.98 9.88 15.59
N ALA A 122 5.86 8.65 15.07
CA ALA A 122 6.72 8.17 14.00
C ALA A 122 6.53 8.99 12.72
N ARG A 123 7.65 9.34 12.07
CA ARG A 123 7.63 9.81 10.69
C ARG A 123 7.54 8.61 9.75
N ILE A 124 6.45 8.55 9.01
CA ILE A 124 6.14 7.45 8.10
C ILE A 124 6.22 7.95 6.65
N VAL A 125 6.84 7.16 5.79
CA VAL A 125 6.90 7.41 4.35
C VAL A 125 6.23 6.24 3.64
N LEU A 126 5.18 6.52 2.89
CA LEU A 126 4.51 5.53 2.03
C LEU A 126 5.17 5.56 0.66
N LEU A 127 5.54 4.39 0.14
CA LEU A 127 6.12 4.27 -1.20
C LEU A 127 5.00 4.05 -2.21
N ILE A 128 4.63 5.11 -2.92
CA ILE A 128 3.65 5.06 -3.99
C ILE A 128 4.39 4.83 -5.31
N THR A 129 4.49 3.57 -5.71
CA THR A 129 5.38 3.11 -6.80
C THR A 129 4.77 3.18 -8.19
N GLY A 130 3.46 3.42 -8.29
CA GLY A 130 2.71 3.34 -9.54
C GLY A 130 1.55 4.31 -9.58
N HIS A 131 1.32 4.84 -10.78
CA HIS A 131 0.32 5.85 -11.05
C HIS A 131 -1.04 5.22 -11.40
N GLY A 132 -2.13 5.77 -10.88
CA GLY A 132 -3.47 5.19 -11.01
C GLY A 132 -4.01 5.06 -12.44
N LEU A 133 -3.51 5.85 -13.41
CA LEU A 133 -3.92 5.70 -14.82
C LEU A 133 -3.35 4.44 -15.51
N LYS A 134 -2.47 3.67 -14.85
CA LYS A 134 -2.03 2.38 -15.37
C LYS A 134 -3.13 1.32 -15.34
N ASP A 135 -3.98 1.36 -14.33
CA ASP A 135 -5.11 0.46 -14.17
C ASP A 135 -6.34 1.25 -13.68
N PRO A 136 -6.97 2.02 -14.57
CA PRO A 136 -8.17 2.77 -14.22
C PRO A 136 -9.35 1.81 -13.99
N GLY A 137 -9.35 0.61 -14.58
CA GLY A 137 -10.44 -0.36 -14.51
C GLY A 137 -10.75 -0.81 -13.08
N ALA A 138 -9.70 -1.09 -12.29
CA ALA A 138 -9.84 -1.45 -10.88
C ALA A 138 -10.57 -0.38 -10.04
N SER A 139 -10.51 0.89 -10.47
CA SER A 139 -11.09 2.04 -9.77
C SER A 139 -12.46 2.45 -10.36
N LEU A 140 -12.61 2.39 -11.69
CA LEU A 140 -13.79 2.87 -12.43
C LEU A 140 -15.07 2.16 -12.00
N GLY A 141 -15.03 0.85 -11.74
CA GLY A 141 -16.20 0.07 -11.31
C GLY A 141 -16.77 0.47 -9.94
N ARG A 142 -16.08 1.34 -9.18
CA ARG A 142 -16.48 1.79 -7.85
C ARG A 142 -16.67 3.30 -7.74
N LEU A 143 -16.48 4.04 -8.83
CA LEU A 143 -16.76 5.46 -8.85
C LEU A 143 -18.27 5.69 -8.76
N GLN A 144 -18.69 6.40 -7.72
CA GLN A 144 -20.03 6.94 -7.62
C GLN A 144 -19.99 8.34 -8.20
N LEU A 145 -20.39 8.46 -9.46
CA LEU A 145 -20.62 9.76 -10.05
C LEU A 145 -21.90 10.37 -9.45
N PRO A 146 -21.92 11.69 -9.20
CA PRO A 146 -23.16 12.35 -8.77
C PRO A 146 -24.25 12.14 -9.81
N GLN A 147 -25.51 12.12 -9.35
CA GLN A 147 -26.65 12.03 -10.25
C GLN A 147 -26.65 13.20 -11.22
N ALA A 148 -27.00 12.93 -12.47
CA ALA A 148 -27.19 13.98 -13.47
C ALA A 148 -28.35 14.88 -13.03
N VAL A 149 -28.11 16.20 -13.11
CA VAL A 149 -29.14 17.23 -12.91
C VAL A 149 -29.50 17.84 -14.25
N GLU A 150 -30.71 18.42 -14.33
CA GLU A 150 -31.11 19.22 -15.49
C GLU A 150 -30.14 20.41 -15.69
N PRO A 151 -29.99 20.94 -16.93
CA PRO A 151 -29.07 22.03 -17.23
C PRO A 151 -29.59 23.39 -16.73
N ASP A 152 -29.79 23.47 -15.41
CA ASP A 152 -30.31 24.61 -14.67
C ASP A 152 -29.40 24.89 -13.46
N LEU A 153 -29.10 26.17 -13.22
CA LEU A 153 -28.21 26.57 -12.13
C LEU A 153 -28.82 26.25 -10.76
N GLY A 154 -30.13 26.39 -10.59
CA GLY A 154 -30.81 26.08 -9.33
C GLY A 154 -30.72 24.60 -8.97
N GLN A 155 -30.76 23.70 -9.94
CA GLN A 155 -30.57 22.26 -9.72
C GLN A 155 -29.13 21.93 -9.29
N VAL A 156 -28.13 22.63 -9.84
CA VAL A 156 -26.73 22.47 -9.41
C VAL A 156 -26.55 22.95 -7.97
N GLU A 157 -27.14 24.11 -7.63
CA GLU A 157 -27.08 24.66 -6.27
C GLU A 157 -27.74 23.72 -5.25
N ALA A 158 -28.94 23.20 -5.54
CA ALA A 158 -29.63 22.23 -4.69
C ALA A 158 -28.78 20.97 -4.43
N LEU A 159 -28.19 20.39 -5.48
CA LEU A 159 -27.33 19.21 -5.37
C LEU A 159 -26.10 19.46 -4.48
N LEU A 160 -25.45 20.64 -4.61
CA LEU A 160 -24.28 21.00 -3.82
C LEU A 160 -24.64 21.28 -2.35
N ASN A 161 -25.85 21.78 -2.09
CA ASN A 161 -26.36 22.06 -0.75
C ASN A 161 -26.99 20.83 -0.07
N GLY A 162 -27.24 19.75 -0.83
CA GLY A 162 -27.87 18.52 -0.33
C GLY A 162 -29.39 18.63 -0.17
N GLU A 163 -30.03 19.48 -0.96
CA GLU A 163 -31.49 19.73 -1.01
C GLU A 163 -32.23 18.81 -2.00
#